data_AF-A0A354W8R0-F1
#
_entry.id   AF-A0A354W8R0-F1
#
_cell.length_a   1.000
_cell.length_b   1.000
_cell.length_c   1.000
_cell.angle_alpha   90.00
_cell.angle_beta   90.00
_cell.angle_gamma   90.00
#
_symmetry.space_group_name_H-M   'P 1'
#
loop_
_entity.id
_entity.type
_entity.pdbx_description
1 polymer ?
#
loop_
_entity_poly.entity_id
_entity_poly.type
_entity_poly.pdbx_seq_one_letter_code
_entity_poly.pdbx_strand_id
1 'polypeptide(L)' 'MSNSVLVIDANKQPLSPCHPSVARKLLNQGRAWVYRRYPFTIIITKTVENPLFSL' A
#
# COMPACT_ATOMS: atom_id res chain seq x y z
N MET A 1 -2.29 4.53 19.42
CA MET A 1 -2.87 4.79 18.08
C MET A 1 -2.13 3.93 17.07
N SER A 2 -2.82 3.02 16.39
CA SER A 2 -2.24 2.26 15.28
C SER A 2 -2.08 3.19 14.08
N ASN A 3 -0.86 3.68 13.84
CA ASN A 3 -0.55 4.45 12.64
C ASN A 3 -0.37 3.44 11.50
N SER A 4 -1.40 3.25 10.67
CA SER A 4 -1.35 2.36 9.50
C SER A 4 -1.55 3.16 8.22
N VAL A 5 -0.89 2.70 7.16
CA VAL A 5 -0.97 3.28 5.81
C VAL A 5 -1.80 2.35 4.96
N LEU A 6 -2.79 2.89 4.25
CA LEU A 6 -3.58 2.12 3.31
C LEU A 6 -2.72 1.79 2.09
N VAL A 7 -2.86 0.55 1.60
CA VAL A 7 -2.10 0.05 0.46
C VAL A 7 -3.07 -0.47 -0.58
N ILE A 8 -2.86 -0.08 -1.83
CA ILE A 8 -3.56 -0.63 -2.98
C ILE A 8 -2.55 -1.13 -4.01
N ASP A 9 -2.97 -2.02 -4.89
CA ASP A 9 -2.15 -2.48 -6.02
C ASP A 9 -2.38 -1.64 -7.29
N ALA A 10 -1.69 -1.98 -8.38
CA ALA A 10 -1.83 -1.29 -9.67
C ALA A 10 -3.25 -1.37 -10.28
N ASN A 11 -4.05 -2.38 -9.92
CA ASN A 11 -5.46 -2.52 -10.29
C ASN A 11 -6.41 -1.80 -9.31
N LYS A 12 -5.84 -1.01 -8.38
CA LYS A 12 -6.56 -0.32 -7.30
C LYS A 12 -7.29 -1.29 -6.35
N GLN A 13 -6.86 -2.54 -6.28
CA GLN A 13 -7.38 -3.50 -5.33
C GLN A 13 -6.78 -3.24 -3.95
N PRO A 14 -7.59 -3.25 -2.87
CA PRO A 14 -7.08 -3.05 -1.52
C PRO A 14 -6.18 -4.22 -1.12
N LEU A 15 -5.05 -3.88 -0.51
CA LEU A 15 -4.13 -4.82 0.14
C LEU A 15 -4.17 -4.62 1.65
N SER A 16 -3.48 -5.51 2.37
CA SER A 16 -3.29 -5.33 3.81
C SER A 16 -2.60 -3.98 4.10
N PRO A 17 -3.16 -3.16 5.01
CA PRO A 17 -2.50 -1.95 5.46
C PRO A 17 -1.12 -2.27 6.03
N CYS A 18 -0.17 -1.34 5.86
CA CYS A 18 1.19 -1.54 6.34
C CYS A 18 1.58 -0.46 7.37
N HIS A 19 2.64 -0.74 8.12
CA HIS A 19 3.21 0.24 9.03
C HIS A 19 3.91 1.37 8.21
N PRO A 20 3.90 2.63 8.67
CA PRO A 20 4.55 3.75 7.98
C PRO A 20 6.02 3.52 7.63
N SER A 21 6.76 2.73 8.43
CA SER A 21 8.15 2.35 8.12
C SER A 21 8.25 1.50 6.84
N VAL A 22 7.30 0.60 6.61
CA VAL A 22 7.20 -0.22 5.40
C VAL A 22 6.83 0.67 4.22
N ALA A 23 5.82 1.54 4.37
CA ALA A 23 5.42 2.48 3.32
C ALA A 23 6.60 3.35 2.86
N ARG A 24 7.37 3.92 3.80
CA ARG A 24 8.56 4.73 3.50
C ARG A 24 9.63 3.93 2.77
N LYS A 25 9.89 2.67 3.18
CA LYS A 25 10.83 1.78 2.49
C LYS A 25 10.41 1.53 1.04
N LEU A 26 9.13 1.26 0.80
CA LEU A 26 8.60 1.03 -0.55
C LEU A 26 8.69 2.27 -1.44
N LEU A 27 8.37 3.45 -0.90
CA LEU A 27 8.48 4.73 -1.59
C LEU A 27 9.95 5.03 -1.96
N ASN A 28 10.87 4.90 -1.00
CA ASN A 28 12.30 5.14 -1.22
C ASN A 28 12.92 4.17 -2.24
N GLN A 29 12.39 2.94 -2.32
CA GLN A 29 12.82 1.93 -3.28
C GLN A 29 12.18 2.09 -4.66
N GLY A 30 11.29 3.07 -4.87
CA GLY A 30 10.54 3.25 -6.12
C GLY A 30 9.57 2.11 -6.43
N ARG A 31 9.19 1.31 -5.41
CA ARG A 31 8.26 0.17 -5.54
C ARG A 31 6.81 0.53 -5.25
N ALA A 32 6.58 1.75 -4.79
CA ALA A 32 5.27 2.32 -4.57
C ALA A 32 5.26 3.81 -4.89
N TRP A 33 4.07 4.36 -5.11
CA TRP A 33 3.82 5.80 -5.26
C TRP A 33 2.75 6.26 -4.27
N VAL A 34 2.71 7.56 -3.99
CA VAL A 34 1.63 8.15 -3.19
C VAL A 34 0.37 8.21 -4.06
N TYR A 35 -0.69 7.52 -3.65
CA TYR A 35 -1.98 7.56 -4.34
C TYR A 35 -2.82 8.77 -3.90
N ARG A 36 -2.95 8.99 -2.59
CA ARG A 36 -3.63 10.15 -2.01
C ARG A 36 -3.04 10.49 -0.63
N ARG A 37 -3.15 11.77 -0.24
CA ARG A 37 -2.61 12.27 1.03
C ARG A 37 -3.52 12.04 2.24
N TYR A 38 -4.84 11.99 2.07
CA TYR A 38 -5.78 11.71 3.16
C TYR A 38 -6.97 10.82 2.72
N PRO A 39 -7.24 9.72 3.45
CA PRO A 39 -6.29 9.05 4.34
C PRO A 39 -5.03 8.64 3.56
N PHE A 40 -3.86 8.73 4.17
CA PHE A 40 -2.59 8.48 3.46
C PHE A 40 -2.58 7.06 2.88
N THR A 41 -2.49 6.99 1.54
CA THR A 41 -2.60 5.75 0.79
C THR A 41 -1.45 5.67 -0.21
N ILE A 42 -0.78 4.52 -0.27
CA ILE A 42 0.23 4.22 -1.28
C ILE A 42 -0.30 3.18 -2.27
N ILE A 43 0.16 3.28 -3.52
CA ILE A 43 -0.11 2.30 -4.57
C ILE A 43 1.19 1.55 -4.90
N ILE A 44 1.15 0.22 -4.88
CA ILE A 44 2.28 -0.62 -5.32
C ILE A 44 2.28 -0.69 -6.84
N THR A 45 3.47 -0.65 -7.45
CA THR A 45 3.62 -0.63 -8.92
C THR A 45 3.23 -1.93 -9.61
N LYS A 46 3.09 -3.02 -8.87
CA LYS A 46 2.73 -4.36 -9.37
C LYS A 46 1.29 -4.69 -9.01
N THR A 47 0.63 -5.45 -9.88
CA THR A 47 -0.63 -6.11 -9.58
C THR A 47 -0.36 -7.30 -8.66
N VAL A 48 -1.22 -7.53 -7.68
CA VAL A 48 -1.15 -8.71 -6.80
C VAL A 48 -2.29 -9.62 -7.21
N GLU A 49 -1.98 -10.72 -7.89
CA GLU A 49 -3.00 -11.65 -8.45
C GLU A 49 -3.84 -12.35 -7.37
N ASN A 50 -3.34 -12.42 -6.14
CA ASN A 50 -4.04 -13.00 -5.01
C ASN A 50 -3.89 -12.06 -3.80
N PRO A 51 -4.66 -10.96 -3.74
CA PRO A 51 -4.63 -10.04 -2.61
C PRO A 51 -5.28 -10.79 -1.44
N LEU A 52 -4.48 -11.49 -0.64
CA LEU A 52 -4.96 -12.37 0.43
C LEU A 52 -5.88 -11.62 1.42
N PHE A 53 -7.17 -11.70 1.12
CA PHE A 53 -8.28 -11.83 2.04
C PHE A 53 -9.05 -13.11 1.66
N SER A 54 -8.34 -14.24 1.64
CA SER A 54 -8.99 -15.54 1.76
C SER A 54 -9.15 -15.80 3.26
N LEU A 55 -10.32 -15.46 3.80
CA LEU A 55 -10.84 -16.15 4.98
C LEU A 55 -11.33 -17.54 4.57
#